data_AF-A0A097IJ08-F1
#
_entry.id   AF-A0A097IJ08-F1
#
_cell.length_a   1.000
_cell.length_b   1.000
_cell.length_c   1.000
_cell.angle_alpha   90.00
_cell.angle_beta   90.00
_cell.angle_gamma   90.00
#
_symmetry.space_group_name_H-M   'P 1'
#
loop_
_entity.id
_entity.type
_entity.pdbx_description
1 polymer ?
#
loop_
_entity_poly.entity_id
_entity_poly.type
_entity_poly.pdbx_seq_one_letter_code
_entity_poly.pdbx_strand_id
1 'polypeptide(L)'
;MTVGPNDSDSGLSASVWGTDLAQTHEVARRLKAGMSFFNEVSVTAAGLPFGGIGRPGYGRELERWGVGEFVNDKLIHVSAQSSVGLSPVR
;
A
#
# COMPACT_ATOMS: atom_id res chain seq x y z
N MET A 1 8.55 7.53 30.44
CA MET A 1 7.52 7.19 29.44
C MET A 1 8.25 6.88 28.14
N THR A 2 8.54 5.61 27.90
CA THR A 2 9.24 5.18 26.68
C THR A 2 8.16 4.94 25.63
N VAL A 3 8.01 5.86 24.69
CA VAL A 3 7.11 5.66 23.55
C VAL A 3 7.80 4.61 22.66
N GLY A 4 7.24 3.41 22.59
CA GLY A 4 7.72 2.41 21.66
C GLY A 4 7.54 2.92 20.22
N PRO A 5 8.34 2.48 19.24
CA PRO A 5 8.22 2.94 17.85
C PRO A 5 6.85 2.61 17.21
N ASN A 6 6.01 1.83 17.89
CA ASN A 6 4.65 1.47 17.48
C ASN A 6 3.53 2.15 18.29
N ASP A 7 3.87 3.04 19.23
CA ASP A 7 2.88 3.74 20.08
C ASP A 7 2.44 5.08 19.48
N SER A 8 2.93 5.46 18.29
CA SER A 8 2.47 6.65 17.59
C SER A 8 1.30 6.32 16.65
N ASP A 9 0.19 7.03 16.80
CA ASP A 9 -0.97 6.97 15.89
C ASP A 9 -0.67 7.48 14.46
N SER A 10 0.56 7.90 14.17
CA SER A 10 0.89 8.63 12.94
C SER A 10 1.02 7.77 11.69
N GLY A 11 1.20 6.44 11.79
CA GLY A 11 1.04 5.38 10.77
C GLY A 11 1.54 5.58 9.32
N LEU A 12 2.17 6.71 8.98
CA LEU A 12 2.45 7.14 7.61
C LEU A 12 3.79 6.61 7.14
N SER A 13 4.86 7.05 7.79
CA SER A 13 6.24 6.68 7.47
C SER A 13 7.05 6.46 8.73
N ALA A 14 8.01 5.55 8.67
CA ALA A 14 9.04 5.40 9.68
C ALA A 14 10.43 5.35 9.05
N SER A 15 11.46 5.75 9.79
CA SER A 15 12.85 5.67 9.35
C SER A 15 13.66 4.90 10.37
N VAL A 16 14.42 3.90 9.92
CA VAL A 16 15.31 3.08 10.75
C VAL A 16 16.75 3.48 10.42
N TRP A 17 17.56 3.68 11.45
CA TRP A 17 18.96 4.07 11.30
C TRP A 17 19.87 2.98 11.86
N GLY A 18 20.91 2.62 11.12
CA GLY A 18 21.83 1.56 11.52
C GLY A 18 22.83 1.18 10.44
N THR A 19 23.75 0.28 10.77
CA THR A 19 24.80 -0.19 9.85
C THR A 19 24.59 -1.64 9.40
N ASP A 20 23.79 -2.43 10.12
CA ASP A 20 23.42 -3.80 9.77
C ASP A 20 22.09 -3.80 9.00
N LEU A 21 22.15 -4.10 7.70
CA LEU A 21 21.00 -4.13 6.81
C LEU A 21 19.98 -5.21 7.20
N ALA A 22 20.43 -6.37 7.69
CA ALA A 22 19.52 -7.45 8.07
C ALA A 22 18.74 -7.08 9.32
N GLN A 23 19.44 -6.50 10.31
CA GLN A 23 18.81 -6.03 11.54
C GLN A 23 17.82 -4.88 11.25
N THR A 24 18.21 -3.90 10.42
CA THR A 24 17.35 -2.75 10.13
C THR A 24 16.14 -3.14 9.30
N HIS A 25 16.27 -4.10 8.39
CA HIS A 25 15.15 -4.67 7.66
C HIS A 25 14.16 -5.38 8.60
N GLU A 26 14.65 -6.19 9.54
CA GLU A 26 13.80 -6.86 10.53
C GLU A 26 13.09 -5.88 11.47
N VAL A 27 13.74 -4.77 11.83
CA VAL A 27 13.08 -3.68 12.56
C VAL A 27 12.00 -3.04 11.71
N ALA A 28 12.30 -2.65 10.47
CA ALA A 28 11.36 -2.01 9.55
C ALA A 28 10.09 -2.85 9.33
N ARG A 29 10.23 -4.18 9.21
CA ARG A 29 9.10 -5.12 9.08
C ARG A 29 8.13 -5.13 10.27
N ARG A 30 8.58 -4.72 11.45
CA ARG A 30 7.77 -4.71 12.69
C ARG A 30 7.12 -3.35 12.95
N LEU A 31 7.46 -2.33 12.18
CA LEU A 31 6.91 -0.99 12.31
C LEU A 31 5.51 -0.94 11.72
N LYS A 32 4.57 -0.37 12.47
CA LYS A 32 3.23 -0.06 11.99
C LYS A 32 3.25 1.24 11.18
N ALA A 33 3.81 1.19 9.99
CA ALA A 33 3.87 2.33 9.07
C ALA A 33 3.54 1.89 7.64
N GLY A 34 2.91 2.79 6.87
CA GLY A 34 2.65 2.56 5.46
C GLY A 34 3.93 2.53 4.62
N MET A 35 4.97 3.24 5.04
CA MET A 35 6.29 3.29 4.39
C MET A 35 7.40 3.20 5.43
N SER A 36 8.52 2.56 5.09
CA SER A 36 9.70 2.47 5.95
C SER A 36 10.97 2.76 5.15
N PHE A 37 11.86 3.58 5.71
CA PHE A 37 13.10 4.02 5.08
C PHE A 37 14.30 3.59 5.93
N PHE A 38 15.45 3.35 5.28
CA PHE A 38 16.68 2.97 5.96
C PHE A 38 17.76 4.03 5.74
N ASN A 39 18.30 4.58 6.83
CA ASN A 39 19.29 5.66 6.82
C ASN A 39 18.88 6.88 5.97
N GLU A 40 17.59 7.09 5.84
CA GLU A 40 17.01 8.13 5.00
C GLU A 40 15.69 8.60 5.60
N VAL A 41 15.33 9.85 5.35
CA VAL A 41 14.08 10.44 5.81
C VAL A 41 13.11 10.56 4.64
N SER A 42 12.00 9.82 4.73
CA SER A 42 10.77 10.00 3.96
C SER A 42 10.93 10.53 2.52
N VAL A 43 11.50 9.68 1.66
CA VAL A 43 11.63 9.98 0.23
C VAL A 43 10.40 9.50 -0.52
N THR A 44 10.01 10.29 -1.53
CA THR A 44 8.96 9.93 -2.48
C THR A 44 9.46 10.14 -3.90
N ALA A 45 8.99 9.31 -4.81
CA ALA A 45 9.26 9.42 -6.25
C ALA A 45 8.04 8.88 -7.00
N ALA A 46 7.85 9.28 -8.26
CA ALA A 46 6.67 8.91 -9.03
C ALA A 46 6.43 7.39 -9.15
N GLY A 47 7.49 6.58 -9.00
CA GLY A 47 7.44 5.11 -9.01
C GLY A 47 7.30 4.43 -7.65
N LEU A 48 7.29 5.18 -6.54
CA LEU A 48 7.19 4.65 -5.19
C LEU A 48 5.76 4.76 -4.66
N PRO A 49 5.18 3.70 -4.08
CA PRO A 49 3.85 3.79 -3.48
C PRO A 49 3.88 4.70 -2.25
N PHE A 50 3.02 5.70 -2.22
CA PHE A 50 2.90 6.62 -1.09
C PHE A 50 1.60 6.36 -0.32
N GLY A 51 1.61 6.43 1.01
CA GLY A 51 0.40 6.30 1.82
C GLY A 51 0.64 5.67 3.19
N GLY A 52 -0.24 5.97 4.15
CA GLY A 52 -0.17 5.48 5.52
C GLY A 52 -1.10 4.30 5.81
N ILE A 53 -1.09 3.85 7.06
CA ILE A 53 -2.03 2.84 7.57
C ILE A 53 -2.65 3.31 8.89
N GLY A 54 -3.91 2.96 9.13
CA GLY A 54 -4.62 3.32 10.37
C GLY A 54 -5.18 4.73 10.32
N ARG A 55 -4.89 5.56 11.32
CA ARG A 55 -5.42 6.94 11.41
C ARG A 55 -5.07 7.84 10.20
N PRO A 56 -3.86 7.78 9.61
CA PRO A 56 -3.53 8.53 8.39
C PRO A 56 -4.33 8.12 7.16
N GLY A 57 -5.02 6.98 7.21
CA GLY A 57 -5.89 6.51 6.16
C GLY A 57 -5.51 5.14 5.62
N TYR A 58 -6.11 4.84 4.47
CA TYR A 58 -5.97 3.63 3.68
C TYR A 58 -5.82 4.04 2.21
N GLY A 59 -5.39 3.09 1.37
CA GLY A 59 -5.08 3.35 -0.04
C GLY A 59 -3.63 3.75 -0.26
N ARG A 60 -3.27 3.93 -1.52
CA ARG A 60 -1.92 4.30 -1.96
C ARG A 60 -2.01 5.29 -3.10
N GLU A 61 -1.08 6.22 -3.13
CA GLU A 61 -0.89 7.18 -4.21
C GLU A 61 0.35 6.82 -5.03
N LEU A 62 0.47 7.46 -6.20
CA LEU A 62 1.56 7.32 -7.17
C LEU A 62 1.61 5.98 -7.90
N GLU A 63 2.27 5.99 -9.06
CA GLU A 63 2.39 4.86 -9.99
C GLU A 63 1.05 4.12 -10.21
N ARG A 64 1.07 2.81 -10.40
CA ARG A 64 -0.13 2.00 -10.67
C ARG A 64 -1.05 1.91 -9.46
N TRP A 65 -0.52 2.10 -8.26
CA TRP A 65 -1.29 2.04 -7.02
C TRP A 65 -2.23 3.25 -6.90
N GLY A 66 -1.74 4.46 -7.20
CA GLY A 66 -2.55 5.67 -7.18
C GLY A 66 -3.47 5.82 -8.37
N VAL A 67 -3.05 5.40 -9.57
CA VAL A 67 -3.90 5.52 -10.78
C VAL A 67 -5.22 4.73 -10.61
N GLY A 68 -5.18 3.58 -9.94
CA GLY A 68 -6.37 2.78 -9.62
C GLY A 68 -7.45 3.55 -8.84
N GLU A 69 -7.05 4.49 -7.97
CA GLU A 69 -7.98 5.28 -7.15
C GLU A 69 -8.76 6.33 -7.96
N PHE A 70 -8.34 6.63 -9.19
CA PHE A 70 -8.97 7.62 -10.07
C PHE A 70 -9.69 7.00 -11.28
N VAL A 71 -9.78 5.67 -11.34
CA VAL A 71 -10.52 4.95 -12.40
C VAL A 71 -11.75 4.26 -11.83
N ASN A 72 -12.69 3.90 -12.71
CA ASN A 72 -13.89 3.17 -12.32
C ASN A 72 -13.81 1.74 -12.85
N ASP A 73 -13.81 0.76 -11.94
CA ASP A 73 -13.94 -0.64 -12.32
C ASP A 73 -15.38 -0.95 -12.74
N LYS A 74 -15.53 -1.53 -13.94
CA LYS A 74 -16.83 -1.97 -14.45
C LYS A 74 -16.88 -3.49 -14.52
N LEU A 75 -17.64 -4.10 -13.60
CA LEU A 75 -17.95 -5.53 -13.68
C LEU A 75 -18.94 -5.78 -14.83
N ILE A 76 -18.55 -6.67 -15.75
CA ILE A 76 -19.46 -7.28 -16.71
C ILE A 76 -19.44 -8.78 -16.45
N HIS A 77 -20.54 -9.30 -15.94
CA HIS A 77 -20.70 -10.72 -15.65
C HIS A 77 -21.78 -11.32 -16.54
N VAL A 78 -21.43 -12.41 -17.23
CA VAL A 78 -22.37 -13.21 -18.02
C VAL A 78 -22.60 -14.52 -17.27
N SER A 79 -23.80 -14.72 -16.74
CA SER A 79 -24.17 -16.00 -16.14
C SER A 79 -24.30 -17.08 -17.20
N ALA A 80 -24.16 -18.36 -16.81
CA ALA A 80 -24.42 -19.48 -17.70
C ALA A 80 -25.87 -19.40 -18.20
N GLN A 81 -26.04 -19.13 -19.50
CA GLN A 81 -27.35 -19.03 -20.14
C GLN A 81 -27.88 -20.42 -20.49
N SER A 82 -29.01 -20.79 -19.91
CA SER A 82 -29.70 -22.07 -20.15
C SER A 82 -30.78 -22.00 -21.24
N SER A 83 -30.93 -20.87 -21.95
CA SER A 83 -31.84 -20.75 -23.10
C SER A 83 -31.10 -20.36 -24.38
N VAL A 84 -31.41 -21.10 -25.45
CA VAL A 84 -30.91 -20.90 -26.81
C VAL A 84 -31.31 -19.51 -27.30
N GLY A 85 -30.34 -18.63 -27.51
CA GLY A 85 -30.56 -17.33 -28.14
C GLY A 85 -29.54 -16.24 -27.83
N LEU A 86 -28.70 -16.41 -26.81
CA LEU A 86 -27.73 -15.39 -26.37
C LEU A 86 -26.27 -15.86 -26.34
N SER A 87 -25.98 -17.02 -26.94
CA SER A 87 -24.60 -17.50 -27.13
C SER A 87 -23.77 -16.46 -27.90
N PRO A 88 -22.59 -16.04 -27.41
CA PRO A 88 -21.69 -15.12 -28.11
C PRO A 88 -20.98 -15.79 -29.30
N VAL A 89 -21.36 -17.02 -29.67
CA VAL A 89 -20.92 -17.67 -30.90
C VAL A 89 -22.05 -17.63 -31.92
N ARG A 90 -22.06 -16.55 -32.70
CA ARG A 90 -22.16 -16.60 -34.16
C ARG A 90 -21.39 -15.45 -34.79
#